data_AF-A0A9C9GIQ2-F1
#
_entry.id   AF-A0A9C9GIQ2-F1
#
_cell.length_a   1.000
_cell.length_b   1.000
_cell.length_c   1.000
_cell.angle_alpha   90.00
_cell.angle_beta   90.00
_cell.angle_gamma   90.00
#
_symmetry.space_group_name_H-M   'P 1'
#
loop_
_entity.id
_entity.type
_entity.pdbx_description
1 polymer ?
#
loop_
_entity_poly.entity_id
_entity_poly.type
_entity_poly.pdbx_seq_one_letter_code
_entity_poly.pdbx_strand_id
1 'polypeptide(L)'
;MSDANYKNNDSSTDSRKAALNTLLMVLKEGQSLSSLAYLTEKLEPRDAAFARMLSFGVLRYYEQLQALLKPLVKKPLRSKDLDVQLVILIA
;
A
#
# COMPACT_ATOMS: atom_id res chain seq x y z
N MET A 1 2.88 28.34 30.37
CA MET A 1 1.60 27.78 29.89
C MET A 1 1.94 26.88 28.72
N SER A 2 1.61 25.60 28.85
CA SER A 2 2.18 24.51 28.04
C SER A 2 1.58 24.41 26.65
N ASP A 3 2.45 24.44 25.63
CA ASP A 3 2.15 24.02 24.26
C ASP A 3 1.81 22.52 24.26
N ALA A 4 0.55 22.21 23.99
CA ALA A 4 0.06 20.85 23.82
C ALA A 4 0.64 20.27 22.51
N ASN A 5 1.72 19.52 22.67
CA ASN A 5 2.38 18.71 21.66
C ASN A 5 1.38 17.70 21.06
N TYR A 6 0.79 18.03 19.91
CA TYR A 6 -0.05 17.14 19.10
C TYR A 6 0.85 16.04 18.52
N LYS A 7 1.05 14.98 19.30
CA LYS A 7 1.81 13.80 18.89
C LYS A 7 1.00 13.09 17.80
N ASN A 8 1.34 13.37 16.54
CA ASN A 8 0.69 12.82 15.36
C ASN A 8 0.60 11.30 15.43
N ASN A 9 -0.61 10.76 15.26
CA ASN A 9 -0.93 9.34 15.16
C ASN A 9 -0.64 8.79 13.72
N ASP A 10 0.31 9.39 13.00
CA ASP A 10 0.44 9.26 11.53
C ASP A 10 1.27 8.06 11.03
N SER A 11 1.89 7.30 11.94
CA SER A 11 2.82 6.23 11.54
C SER A 11 2.13 5.09 10.76
N SER A 12 0.86 4.80 11.11
CA SER A 12 0.04 3.80 10.39
C SER A 12 -0.39 4.27 9.00
N THR A 13 -0.62 5.57 8.81
CA THR A 13 -0.94 6.14 7.50
C THR A 13 0.28 6.05 6.57
N ASP A 14 1.47 6.30 7.12
CA ASP A 14 2.72 6.29 6.35
C ASP A 14 3.15 4.88 5.93
N SER A 15 2.88 3.86 6.76
CA SER A 15 3.09 2.46 6.36
C SER A 15 2.21 2.01 5.19
N ARG A 16 0.92 2.39 5.16
CA ARG A 16 0.03 2.07 4.04
C ARG A 16 0.43 2.82 2.76
N LYS A 17 0.87 4.07 2.87
CA LYS A 17 1.44 4.83 1.74
C LYS A 17 2.69 4.15 1.19
N ALA A 18 3.60 3.68 2.05
CA ALA A 18 4.77 2.94 1.61
C ALA A 18 4.41 1.62 0.92
N ALA A 19 3.40 0.90 1.42
CA ALA A 19 2.88 -0.30 0.78
C ALA A 19 2.29 0.00 -0.61
N LEU A 20 1.48 1.06 -0.73
CA LEU A 20 0.90 1.51 -2.00
C LEU A 20 1.99 1.85 -3.03
N ASN A 21 3.00 2.62 -2.63
CA ASN A 21 4.12 2.97 -3.51
C ASN A 21 4.89 1.73 -3.98
N THR A 22 5.12 0.78 -3.08
CA THR A 22 5.76 -0.50 -3.41
C THR A 22 4.94 -1.27 -4.44
N LEU A 23 3.62 -1.37 -4.23
CA LEU A 23 2.72 -2.07 -5.14
C LEU A 23 2.66 -1.41 -6.51
N LEU A 24 2.66 -0.08 -6.57
CA LEU A 24 2.72 0.66 -7.84
C LEU A 24 4.02 0.39 -8.60
N MET A 25 5.17 0.42 -7.92
CA MET A 25 6.46 0.12 -8.57
C MET A 25 6.53 -1.31 -9.13
N VAL A 26 5.92 -2.28 -8.44
CA VAL A 26 5.87 -3.66 -8.92
C VAL A 26 4.89 -3.83 -10.08
N LEU A 27 3.64 -3.39 -9.91
CA LEU A 27 2.56 -3.69 -10.86
C LEU A 27 2.53 -2.78 -12.08
N LYS A 28 2.99 -1.53 -11.95
CA LYS A 28 3.01 -0.55 -13.03
C LYS A 28 4.36 -0.50 -13.74
N GLU A 29 5.45 -0.44 -12.97
CA GLU A 29 6.80 -0.24 -13.51
C GLU A 29 7.56 -1.57 -13.67
N GLY A 30 7.00 -2.71 -13.20
CA GLY A 30 7.60 -4.04 -13.35
C GLY A 30 8.85 -4.26 -12.50
N GLN A 31 9.06 -3.46 -11.45
CA GLN A 31 10.22 -3.62 -10.57
C GLN A 31 10.11 -4.85 -9.67
N SER A 32 11.25 -5.43 -9.30
CA SER A 32 11.28 -6.53 -8.35
C SER A 32 11.06 -6.04 -6.93
N LEU A 33 10.38 -6.84 -6.12
CA LEU A 33 10.08 -6.46 -4.74
C LEU A 33 11.35 -6.35 -3.88
N SER A 34 12.42 -7.07 -4.23
CA SER A 34 13.71 -7.03 -3.54
C SER A 34 14.47 -5.71 -3.74
N SER A 35 14.26 -5.00 -4.86
CA SER A 35 14.92 -3.70 -5.10
C SER A 35 14.25 -2.54 -4.37
N LEU A 36 13.08 -2.76 -3.75
CA LEU A 36 12.22 -1.72 -3.17
C LEU A 36 12.34 -1.58 -1.65
N ALA A 37 13.33 -2.21 -1.03
CA ALA A 37 13.55 -2.15 0.42
C ALA A 37 13.64 -0.71 0.97
N TYR A 38 14.24 0.19 0.18
CA TYR A 38 14.42 1.61 0.48
C TYR A 38 13.10 2.37 0.75
N LEU A 39 11.98 1.91 0.21
CA LEU A 39 10.66 2.53 0.44
C LEU A 39 10.16 2.37 1.87
N THR A 40 10.75 1.44 2.63
CA THR A 40 10.38 1.14 4.02
C THR A 40 11.48 1.47 5.03
N GLU A 41 12.65 1.94 4.59
CA GLU A 41 13.82 2.18 5.46
C GLU A 41 13.65 3.33 6.45
N LYS A 42 12.84 4.33 6.09
CA LYS A 42 12.59 5.51 6.95
C LYS A 42 11.45 5.29 7.96
N LEU A 43 10.78 4.13 7.90
CA LEU A 43 9.69 3.79 8.81
C LEU A 43 10.24 3.11 10.07
N GLU A 44 9.53 3.28 11.18
CA GLU A 44 9.76 2.49 12.38
C GLU A 44 9.67 0.98 12.07
N PRO A 45 10.43 0.10 12.75
CA PRO A 45 10.51 -1.32 12.40
C PRO A 45 9.15 -2.02 12.32
N ARG A 46 8.21 -1.66 13.20
CA ARG A 46 6.83 -2.18 13.20
C ARG A 46 6.07 -1.78 11.95
N ASP A 47 6.19 -0.53 11.54
CA ASP A 47 5.47 0.05 10.40
C ASP A 47 6.09 -0.38 9.08
N ALA A 48 7.42 -0.55 9.03
CA ALA A 48 8.11 -1.19 7.93
C ALA A 48 7.68 -2.66 7.75
N ALA A 49 7.57 -3.41 8.85
CA ALA A 49 7.08 -4.79 8.83
C ALA A 49 5.62 -4.88 8.35
N PHE A 50 4.77 -3.97 8.81
CA PHE A 50 3.38 -3.89 8.38
C PHE A 50 3.25 -3.52 6.88
N ALA A 51 4.01 -2.53 6.41
CA ALA A 51 4.04 -2.15 5.00
C ALA A 51 4.46 -3.32 4.11
N ARG A 52 5.51 -4.06 4.49
CA ARG A 52 5.93 -5.27 3.78
C ARG A 52 4.83 -6.32 3.79
N MET A 53 4.27 -6.65 4.95
CA MET A 53 3.19 -7.63 5.06
C MET A 53 2.03 -7.30 4.11
N LEU A 54 1.61 -6.03 4.06
CA LEU A 54 0.58 -5.56 3.13
C LEU A 54 1.00 -5.76 1.67
N SER A 55 2.19 -5.29 1.27
CA SER A 55 2.66 -5.43 -0.11
C SER A 55 2.75 -6.91 -0.55
N PHE A 56 3.34 -7.77 0.28
CA PHE A 56 3.43 -9.20 -0.02
C PHE A 56 2.05 -9.88 -0.04
N GLY A 57 1.16 -9.53 0.90
CA GLY A 57 -0.19 -10.06 0.97
C GLY A 57 -1.01 -9.70 -0.27
N VAL A 58 -1.02 -8.43 -0.66
CA VAL A 58 -1.74 -7.96 -1.84
C VAL A 58 -1.21 -8.61 -3.11
N LEU A 59 0.12 -8.67 -3.30
CA LEU A 59 0.71 -9.30 -4.50
C LEU A 59 0.39 -10.81 -4.58
N ARG A 60 0.47 -11.52 -3.45
CA ARG A 60 0.19 -12.96 -3.39
C ARG A 60 -1.26 -13.29 -3.77
N TYR A 61 -2.21 -12.46 -3.35
CA TYR A 61 -3.63 -12.66 -3.59
C TYR A 61 -4.20 -11.75 -4.68
N TYR A 62 -3.35 -11.09 -5.48
CA TYR A 62 -3.75 -10.00 -6.37
C TYR A 62 -4.90 -10.39 -7.31
N GLU A 63 -4.77 -11.51 -8.03
CA GLU A 63 -5.80 -11.99 -8.95
C GLU A 63 -7.12 -12.35 -8.24
N GLN A 64 -7.04 -12.94 -7.05
CA GLN A 64 -8.21 -13.30 -6.25
C GLN A 64 -8.93 -12.05 -5.74
N LEU A 65 -8.16 -11.07 -5.24
CA LEU A 65 -8.68 -9.79 -4.78
C LEU A 65 -9.32 -9.00 -5.92
N GLN A 66 -8.72 -9.02 -7.12
CA GLN A 66 -9.30 -8.41 -8.32
C GLN A 66 -10.60 -9.10 -8.74
N ALA A 67 -10.65 -10.44 -8.69
CA ALA A 67 -11.88 -11.19 -8.98
C ALA A 67 -13.01 -10.87 -7.98
N LEU A 68 -12.69 -10.67 -6.70
CA LEU A 68 -13.64 -10.27 -5.65
C LEU A 68 -14.08 -8.80 -5.79
N LEU A 69 -13.19 -7.92 -6.23
CA LEU A 69 -13.48 -6.50 -6.42
C LEU A 69 -14.39 -6.25 -7.64
N LYS A 70 -14.18 -7.02 -8.73
CA LYS A 70 -14.91 -6.87 -9.99
C LYS A 70 -16.45 -6.80 -9.86
N PRO A 71 -17.15 -7.68 -9.10
CA PRO A 71 -18.60 -7.59 -8.93
C PRO A 71 -19.04 -6.42 -8.03
N LEU A 72 -18.17 -5.90 -7.16
CA LEU A 72 -18.50 -4.81 -6.24
C LEU A 72 -18.42 -3.43 -6.89
N VAL A 73 -17.72 -3.34 -8.01
CA VAL A 73 -17.47 -2.09 -8.73
C VAL A 73 -18.40 -1.99 -9.95
N LYS A 74 -19.39 -1.10 -9.90
CA LYS A 74 -20.37 -0.89 -10.98
C LYS A 74 -19.74 -0.46 -12.32
N LYS A 75 -18.63 0.29 -12.28
CA LYS A 75 -17.88 0.74 -13.46
C LYS A 75 -16.45 0.26 -13.34
N PRO A 76 -15.96 -0.65 -14.21
CA PRO A 76 -14.62 -1.21 -14.05
C PRO A 76 -13.59 -0.08 -13.99
N LEU A 77 -12.77 -0.10 -12.94
CA LEU A 77 -11.69 0.86 -12.75
C LEU A 77 -10.70 0.68 -13.91
N ARG A 78 -10.32 1.79 -14.56
CA ARG A 78 -9.44 1.71 -15.73
C ARG A 78 -8.03 1.40 -15.25
N SER A 79 -7.16 0.95 -16.16
CA SER A 79 -5.73 0.76 -15.86
C SER A 79 -5.05 2.04 -15.36
N LYS A 80 -5.62 3.22 -15.66
CA LYS A 80 -5.14 4.52 -15.17
C LYS A 80 -5.44 4.76 -13.68
N ASP A 81 -6.44 4.05 -13.14
CA ASP A 81 -6.93 4.20 -11.76
C ASP A 81 -6.39 3.05 -10.86
N LEU A 82 -5.21 2.52 -11.20
CA LEU A 82 -4.59 1.40 -10.48
C LEU A 82 -4.27 1.76 -9.03
N ASP A 83 -3.88 3.01 -8.77
CA ASP A 83 -3.67 3.54 -7.43
C ASP A 83 -4.95 3.44 -6.58
N VAL A 84 -6.10 3.84 -7.12
CA VAL A 84 -7.41 3.72 -6.45
C VAL A 84 -7.77 2.25 -6.20
N GLN A 85 -7.55 1.38 -7.18
CA GLN A 85 -7.75 -0.07 -7.00
C GLN A 85 -6.91 -0.59 -5.83
N LEU A 86 -5.61 -0.28 -5.81
CA LEU A 86 -4.69 -0.74 -4.78
C LEU A 86 -5.05 -0.19 -3.41
N VAL A 87 -5.51 1.05 -3.31
CA VAL A 87 -6.03 1.60 -2.05
C VAL A 87 -7.19 0.77 -1.53
N ILE A 88 -8.14 0.37 -2.39
CA ILE A 88 -9.26 -0.51 -1.99
C ILE A 88 -8.76 -1.88 -1.52
N LEU A 89 -7.70 -2.42 -2.13
CA LEU A 89 -7.14 -3.72 -1.74
C LEU A 89 -6.31 -3.67 -0.45
N ILE A 90 -5.85 -2.49 -0.02
CA ILE A 90 -5.03 -2.27 1.19
C ILE A 90 -5.89 -1.80 2.38
N ALA A 91 -7.07 -1.23 2.12
CA ALA A 91 -7.94 -0.54 3.09
C ALA A 91 -8.35 -1.39 4.30
#